data_AF-A0A962KBQ7-F1
#
_entry.id   AF-A0A962KBQ7-F1
#
_cell.length_a   1.000
_cell.length_b   1.000
_cell.length_c   1.000
_cell.angle_alpha   90.00
_cell.angle_beta   90.00
_cell.angle_gamma   90.00
#
_symmetry.space_group_name_H-M   'P 1'
#
loop_
_entity.id
_entity.type
_entity.pdbx_description
1 polymer ?
#
loop_
_entity_poly.entity_id
_entity_poly.type
_entity_poly.pdbx_seq_one_letter_code
_entity_poly.pdbx_strand_id
1 'polypeptide(L)'
;MGAQWKAKHKEVAANAKGKIFGKLSKEIMVAARNGADPAMNPRLRLAVEQAKKASMPRDTLERAIKKGAGLLDGGVNFEKVTYEGFAPHRVPIIVECLTDNVNRTISSMRVLFRKGQLGASG
;
A
#
# COMPACT_ATOMS: atom_id res chain seq x y z
N MET A 1 38.51 1.00 8.99
CA MET A 1 37.37 1.32 8.09
C MET A 1 36.60 0.04 7.82
N GLY A 2 35.53 -0.20 8.60
CA GLY A 2 34.73 -1.43 8.52
C GLY A 2 33.81 -1.45 7.30
N ALA A 3 33.33 -2.64 6.95
CA ALA A 3 32.65 -3.01 5.70
C ALA A 3 31.41 -2.14 5.31
N GLN A 4 31.64 -0.91 4.86
CA GLN A 4 30.62 0.02 4.35
C GLN A 4 29.81 -0.56 3.18
N TRP A 5 30.37 -1.49 2.40
CA TRP A 5 29.66 -2.17 1.32
C TRP A 5 28.49 -3.03 1.82
N LYS A 6 28.58 -3.63 3.02
CA LYS A 6 27.49 -4.41 3.62
C LYS A 6 26.32 -3.53 4.05
N ALA A 7 26.57 -2.28 4.41
CA ALA A 7 25.52 -1.33 4.79
C ALA A 7 24.58 -1.05 3.61
N LYS A 8 25.13 -0.88 2.41
CA LYS A 8 24.36 -0.65 1.17
C LYS A 8 23.40 -1.80 0.86
N HIS A 9 23.84 -3.06 0.98
CA HIS A 9 22.96 -4.22 0.77
C HIS A 9 21.85 -4.33 1.83
N LYS A 10 22.19 -4.04 3.10
CA LYS A 10 21.23 -4.03 4.20
C LYS A 10 20.16 -2.95 4.00
N GLU A 11 20.55 -1.78 3.52
CA GLU A 11 19.65 -0.67 3.21
C GLU A 11 18.68 -1.00 2.08
N VAL A 12 19.18 -1.58 0.98
CA VAL A 12 18.32 -2.00 -0.15
C VAL A 12 17.26 -3.02 0.29
N ALA A 13 17.66 -4.01 1.10
CA ALA A 13 16.73 -5.00 1.64
C ALA A 13 15.70 -4.39 2.59
N ALA A 14 16.12 -3.44 3.44
CA ALA A 14 15.23 -2.72 4.34
C ALA A 14 14.21 -1.86 3.57
N ASN A 15 14.65 -1.16 2.52
CA ASN A 15 13.78 -0.37 1.65
C ASN A 15 12.75 -1.23 0.91
N ALA A 16 13.13 -2.43 0.44
CA ALA A 16 12.21 -3.38 -0.16
C ALA A 16 11.12 -3.83 0.84
N LYS A 17 11.51 -4.16 2.07
CA LYS A 17 10.55 -4.50 3.15
C LYS A 17 9.66 -3.32 3.53
N GLY A 18 10.21 -2.11 3.61
CA GLY A 18 9.45 -0.89 3.91
C GLY A 18 8.33 -0.63 2.90
N LYS A 19 8.56 -0.89 1.60
CA LYS A 19 7.53 -0.79 0.56
C LYS A 19 6.38 -1.79 0.78
N ILE A 20 6.70 -3.03 1.15
CA ILE A 20 5.71 -4.07 1.45
C ILE A 20 4.89 -3.68 2.68
N PHE A 21 5.56 -3.23 3.75
CA PHE A 21 4.91 -2.80 4.98
C PHE A 21 3.98 -1.61 4.75
N GLY A 22 4.38 -0.65 3.91
CA GLY A 22 3.52 0.47 3.53
C GLY A 22 2.23 0.03 2.85
N LYS A 23 2.29 -0.96 1.94
CA LYS A 23 1.10 -1.51 1.26
C LYS A 23 0.19 -2.25 2.23
N LEU A 24 0.75 -3.13 3.05
CA LEU A 24 -0.01 -3.93 4.02
C LEU A 24 -0.65 -3.06 5.10
N SER A 25 0.06 -2.03 5.58
CA SER A 25 -0.46 -1.08 6.57
C SER A 25 -1.70 -0.34 6.04
N LYS A 26 -1.69 0.06 4.77
CA LYS A 26 -2.83 0.67 4.10
C LYS A 26 -4.01 -0.29 3.94
N GLU A 27 -3.76 -1.54 3.54
CA GLU A 27 -4.83 -2.54 3.42
C GLU A 27 -5.48 -2.84 4.79
N ILE A 28 -4.67 -2.95 5.85
CA ILE A 28 -5.16 -3.09 7.22
C ILE A 28 -6.03 -1.89 7.62
N MET A 29 -5.58 -0.67 7.34
CA MET A 29 -6.34 0.53 7.68
C MET A 29 -7.71 0.56 6.98
N VAL A 30 -7.78 0.16 5.72
CA VAL A 30 -9.03 0.09 4.95
C VAL A 30 -9.94 -0.99 5.49
N ALA A 31 -9.39 -2.18 5.76
CA ALA A 31 -10.15 -3.29 6.30
C ALA A 31 -10.72 -2.95 7.69
N ALA A 32 -9.94 -2.29 8.55
CA ALA A 32 -10.33 -1.93 9.91
C ALA A 32 -11.42 -0.85 10.01
N ARG A 33 -11.76 -0.16 8.91
CA ARG A 33 -12.89 0.79 8.88
C ARG A 33 -14.22 0.14 9.24
N ASN A 34 -14.40 -1.11 8.82
CA ASN A 34 -15.64 -1.85 9.04
C ASN A 34 -15.64 -2.63 10.37
N GLY A 35 -14.70 -2.32 11.28
CA GLY A 35 -14.53 -2.98 12.56
C GLY A 35 -13.08 -3.36 12.83
N ALA A 36 -12.61 -3.04 14.04
CA ALA A 36 -11.22 -3.20 14.46
C ALA A 36 -10.84 -4.64 14.87
N ASP A 37 -11.82 -5.52 15.06
CA ASP A 37 -11.60 -6.89 15.52
C ASP A 37 -11.41 -7.87 14.34
N PRO A 38 -10.22 -8.49 14.18
CA PRO A 38 -9.99 -9.50 13.16
C PRO A 38 -10.88 -10.76 13.28
N ALA A 39 -11.43 -11.08 14.46
CA ALA A 39 -12.34 -12.22 14.62
C ALA A 39 -13.70 -11.96 13.96
N MET A 40 -14.17 -10.71 14.02
CA MET A 40 -15.46 -10.27 13.49
C MET A 40 -15.37 -9.72 12.05
N ASN A 41 -14.16 -9.51 11.54
CA ASN A 41 -13.91 -8.92 10.22
C ASN A 41 -12.99 -9.84 9.38
N PRO A 42 -13.56 -10.66 8.47
CA PRO A 42 -12.79 -11.59 7.64
C PRO A 42 -11.73 -10.90 6.77
N ARG A 43 -12.02 -9.69 6.26
CA ARG A 43 -11.07 -8.93 5.43
C ARG A 43 -9.87 -8.48 6.26
N LEU A 44 -10.12 -7.99 7.48
CA LEU A 44 -9.05 -7.61 8.41
C LEU A 44 -8.20 -8.82 8.82
N ARG A 45 -8.83 -9.98 9.06
CA ARG A 45 -8.12 -11.23 9.37
C ARG A 45 -7.12 -11.61 8.29
N LEU A 46 -7.52 -11.58 7.01
CA LEU A 46 -6.65 -11.89 5.88
C LEU A 46 -5.49 -10.89 5.77
N ALA A 47 -5.77 -9.59 5.93
CA ALA A 47 -4.73 -8.55 5.89
C ALA A 47 -3.71 -8.71 7.04
N VAL A 48 -4.19 -9.05 8.25
CA VAL A 48 -3.36 -9.33 9.43
C VAL A 48 -2.49 -10.57 9.22
N GLU A 49 -3.03 -11.63 8.62
CA GLU A 49 -2.29 -12.84 8.31
C GLU A 49 -1.16 -12.56 7.29
N GLN A 50 -1.45 -11.80 6.23
CA GLN A 50 -0.45 -11.37 5.25
C GLN A 50 0.64 -10.50 5.88
N ALA A 51 0.28 -9.60 6.80
CA ALA A 51 1.23 -8.79 7.55
C ALA A 51 2.14 -9.62 8.47
N LYS A 52 1.58 -10.63 9.15
CA LYS A 52 2.36 -11.59 9.95
C LYS A 52 3.31 -12.40 9.08
N LYS A 53 2.86 -12.89 7.91
CA LYS A 53 3.69 -13.59 6.92
C LYS A 53 4.86 -12.74 6.42
N ALA A 54 4.66 -11.43 6.28
CA ALA A 54 5.71 -10.48 5.93
C ALA A 54 6.66 -10.12 7.10
N SER A 55 6.46 -10.68 8.29
CA SER A 55 7.18 -10.34 9.52
C SER A 55 7.03 -8.86 9.92
N MET A 56 5.83 -8.29 9.73
CA MET A 56 5.52 -6.94 10.23
C MET A 56 5.53 -6.94 11.77
N PRO A 57 6.19 -5.97 12.44
CA PRO A 57 6.16 -5.85 13.90
C PRO A 57 4.74 -5.65 14.44
N ARG A 58 4.45 -6.26 15.59
CA ARG A 58 3.11 -6.26 16.21
C ARG A 58 2.61 -4.83 16.49
N ASP A 59 3.47 -3.96 17.01
CA ASP A 59 3.11 -2.56 17.30
C ASP A 59 2.71 -1.79 16.03
N THR A 60 3.35 -2.09 14.90
CA THR A 60 3.03 -1.45 13.61
C THR A 60 1.66 -1.91 13.11
N LEU A 61 1.35 -3.19 13.30
CA LEU A 61 0.06 -3.79 12.94
C LEU A 61 -1.06 -3.22 13.81
N GLU A 62 -0.91 -3.21 15.13
CA GLU A 62 -1.90 -2.66 16.06
C GLU A 62 -2.15 -1.17 15.81
N ARG A 63 -1.10 -0.40 15.54
CA ARG A 63 -1.23 1.01 15.15
C ARG A 63 -2.01 1.18 13.85
N ALA A 64 -1.79 0.33 12.85
CA ALA A 64 -2.52 0.38 11.59
C ALA A 64 -4.01 0.06 11.77
N ILE A 65 -4.34 -0.94 12.62
CA ILE A 65 -5.73 -1.27 12.96
C ILE A 65 -6.41 -0.10 13.65
N LYS A 66 -5.81 0.44 14.71
CA LYS A 66 -6.36 1.58 15.47
C LYS A 66 -6.56 2.81 14.59
N LYS A 67 -5.61 3.09 13.69
CA LYS A 67 -5.72 4.19 12.72
C LYS A 67 -6.86 3.99 11.71
N GLY A 68 -7.03 2.76 11.21
CA GLY A 68 -8.12 2.43 10.29
C GLY A 68 -9.50 2.46 10.92
N ALA A 69 -9.60 2.09 12.20
CA ALA A 69 -10.83 2.11 12.99
C ALA A 69 -11.22 3.51 13.50
N GLY A 70 -10.43 4.56 13.19
CA GLY A 70 -10.68 5.92 13.67
C GLY A 70 -10.39 6.14 15.15
N LEU A 71 -9.68 5.21 15.81
CA LEU A 71 -9.31 5.29 17.23
C LEU A 71 -8.04 6.13 17.47
N LEU A 72 -7.48 6.74 16.42
CA LEU A 72 -6.34 7.66 16.48
C LEU A 72 -6.69 8.93 15.70
N ASP A 73 -6.31 10.09 16.23
CA ASP A 73 -6.58 11.41 15.62
C ASP A 73 -6.05 11.51 14.19
N GLY A 74 -6.84 12.18 13.33
CA GLY A 74 -6.49 12.43 11.93
C GLY A 74 -6.87 11.29 10.98
N GLY A 75 -8.14 10.87 11.02
CA GLY A 75 -8.70 9.83 10.15
C GLY A 75 -8.26 10.00 8.69
N VAL A 76 -7.52 9.02 8.18
CA VAL A 76 -7.03 9.05 6.79
C VAL A 76 -8.05 8.39 5.90
N ASN A 77 -8.72 9.19 5.06
CA ASN A 77 -9.63 8.65 4.06
C ASN A 77 -8.86 8.20 2.81
N PHE A 78 -8.38 6.95 2.83
CA PHE A 78 -8.01 6.21 1.64
C PHE A 78 -9.22 5.84 0.77
N GLU A 79 -9.09 6.07 -0.52
CA GLU A 79 -10.02 5.68 -1.58
C GLU A 79 -9.34 4.62 -2.47
N LYS A 80 -10.14 3.66 -2.94
CA LYS A 80 -9.71 2.70 -3.96
C LYS A 80 -9.94 3.33 -5.33
N VAL A 81 -8.88 3.43 -6.12
CA VAL A 81 -8.91 4.00 -7.48
C VAL A 81 -8.29 3.00 -8.43
N THR A 82 -8.95 2.76 -9.55
CA THR A 82 -8.44 1.91 -10.63
C THR A 82 -8.01 2.80 -11.79
N TYR A 83 -6.79 2.60 -12.27
CA TYR A 83 -6.27 3.24 -13.47
C TYR A 83 -6.09 2.19 -14.55
N GLU A 84 -6.46 2.54 -15.76
CA GLU A 84 -6.41 1.65 -16.91
C GLU A 84 -5.60 2.31 -18.02
N GLY A 85 -4.97 1.50 -18.85
CA GLY A 85 -4.19 2.01 -19.97
C GLY A 85 -3.39 0.93 -20.67
N PHE A 86 -2.46 1.40 -21.50
CA PHE A 86 -1.60 0.54 -22.31
C PHE A 86 -0.13 0.86 -22.04
N ALA A 87 0.67 -0.19 -21.90
CA ALA A 87 2.13 -0.12 -21.97
C ALA A 87 2.61 0.12 -23.41
N PRO A 88 3.93 0.33 -23.62
CA PRO A 88 4.52 0.27 -24.95
C PRO A 88 4.09 -1.00 -25.70
N HIS A 89 3.89 -0.90 -27.02
CA HIS A 89 3.40 -2.01 -27.86
C HIS A 89 1.96 -2.47 -27.57
N ARG A 90 1.11 -1.59 -27.00
CA ARG A 90 -0.34 -1.82 -26.78
C ARG A 90 -0.67 -2.99 -25.84
N VAL A 91 0.17 -3.25 -24.84
CA VAL A 91 -0.12 -4.24 -23.79
C VAL A 91 -1.08 -3.61 -22.77
N PRO A 92 -2.29 -4.16 -22.54
CA PRO A 92 -3.25 -3.60 -21.58
C PRO A 92 -2.79 -3.79 -20.13
N ILE A 93 -2.97 -2.77 -19.29
CA ILE A 93 -2.59 -2.76 -17.88
C ILE A 93 -3.74 -2.18 -17.06
N ILE A 94 -4.06 -2.86 -15.95
CA ILE A 94 -4.93 -2.36 -14.89
C ILE A 94 -4.08 -2.15 -13.64
N VAL A 95 -4.18 -0.97 -13.03
CA VAL A 95 -3.46 -0.60 -11.82
C VAL A 95 -4.48 -0.26 -10.73
N GLU A 96 -4.63 -1.16 -9.76
CA GLU A 96 -5.40 -0.91 -8.55
C GLU A 96 -4.54 -0.15 -7.53
N CYS A 97 -5.03 1.02 -7.13
CA CYS A 97 -4.36 1.89 -6.18
C CYS A 97 -5.24 2.14 -4.96
N LEU A 98 -4.57 2.32 -3.82
CA LEU A 98 -5.19 2.83 -2.62
C LEU A 98 -4.51 4.14 -2.19
N THR A 99 -5.26 5.24 -2.18
CA THR A 99 -4.70 6.58 -2.02
C THR A 99 -5.58 7.51 -1.20
N ASP A 100 -4.94 8.37 -0.44
CA ASP A 100 -5.53 9.48 0.31
C ASP A 100 -5.61 10.77 -0.53
N ASN A 101 -5.05 10.76 -1.74
CA ASN A 101 -5.09 11.90 -2.65
C ASN A 101 -5.05 11.43 -4.12
N VAL A 102 -6.21 11.48 -4.78
CA VAL A 102 -6.37 11.08 -6.18
C VAL A 102 -5.52 11.95 -7.12
N ASN A 103 -5.53 13.27 -6.91
CA ASN A 103 -4.78 14.24 -7.75
C ASN A 103 -3.26 13.99 -7.74
N ARG A 104 -2.70 13.65 -6.57
CA ARG A 104 -1.28 13.26 -6.46
C ARG A 104 -1.00 11.96 -7.21
N THR A 105 -1.93 11.02 -7.12
CA THR A 105 -1.78 9.67 -7.67
C THR A 105 -1.89 9.67 -9.19
N ILE A 106 -2.87 10.38 -9.76
CA ILE A 106 -3.03 10.51 -11.21
C ILE A 106 -1.83 11.22 -11.84
N SER A 107 -1.25 12.23 -11.19
CA SER A 107 -0.02 12.88 -11.66
C SER A 107 1.14 11.89 -11.73
N SER A 108 1.31 11.08 -10.68
CA SER A 108 2.31 10.01 -10.66
C SER A 108 2.06 8.96 -11.74
N MET A 109 0.80 8.57 -11.97
CA MET A 109 0.43 7.62 -13.04
C MET A 109 0.75 8.17 -14.43
N ARG A 110 0.46 9.44 -14.72
CA ARG A 110 0.80 10.07 -16.00
C ARG A 110 2.29 10.01 -16.29
N VAL A 111 3.13 10.18 -15.26
CA VAL A 111 4.59 10.03 -15.40
C VAL A 111 4.99 8.58 -15.68
N LEU A 112 4.39 7.61 -14.99
CA LEU A 112 4.69 6.18 -15.22
C LEU A 112 4.25 5.70 -16.61
N PHE A 113 3.11 6.17 -17.10
CA PHE A 113 2.60 5.86 -18.43
C PHE A 113 3.21 6.73 -19.55
N ARG A 114 4.28 7.50 -19.28
CA ARG A 114 4.88 8.41 -20.29
C ARG A 114 5.37 7.69 -21.56
N LYS A 115 5.75 6.41 -21.46
CA LYS A 115 6.13 5.57 -22.62
C LYS A 115 4.97 4.74 -23.18
N GLY A 116 3.80 4.82 -22.57
CA GLY A 116 2.58 4.15 -22.97
C GLY A 116 1.44 5.17 -23.11
N GLN A 117 0.23 4.77 -22.74
CA GLN A 117 -0.94 5.63 -22.74
C GLN A 117 -1.82 5.32 -21.53
N LEU A 118 -2.11 6.34 -20.71
CA LEU A 118 -3.12 6.25 -19.67
C LEU A 118 -4.50 6.42 -20.31
N GLY A 119 -5.42 5.49 -20.06
CA GLY A 119 -6.80 5.52 -20.54
C GLY A 119 -7.70 6.40 -19.68
N ALA A 120 -8.94 6.59 -20.16
CA ALA A 120 -10.04 7.07 -19.33
C ALA A 120 -10.62 5.90 -18.53
N SER A 121 -11.20 6.19 -17.37
CA SER A 121 -11.94 5.18 -16.61
C SER A 121 -13.21 4.79 -17.38
N GLY A 122 -13.34 3.51 -17.77
CA GLY A 122 -14.50 3.01 -18.51
C GLY A 122 -14.24 1.68 -19.18
#